data_AF-A0A6V7P9V8-F1
#
_entry.id   AF-A0A6V7P9V8-F1
#
_cell.length_a   1.000
_cell.length_b   1.000
_cell.length_c   1.000
_cell.angle_alpha   90.00
_cell.angle_beta   90.00
_cell.angle_gamma   90.00
#
_symmetry.space_group_name_H-M   'P 1'
#
loop_
_entity.id
_entity.type
_entity.pdbx_description
1 polymer ?
#
loop_
_entity_poly.entity_id
_entity_poly.type
_entity_poly.pdbx_seq_one_letter_code
_entity_poly.pdbx_strand_id
1 'polypeptide(L)'
;MQKLGETIYPMKEDFIMVHLQHVCTHCCLLMVSGTRWVCNQCKNFQLCDKCHEAEQRVEERDRHPINSREKHMLYPVEIIDVPADTKDKDEILESEFFDTRQAFLSLCQGNHYQYDTLRRAKHSSMMVLYHLHNPTAPAFVTTCNMCHHDIEAGQGWRCEVCPDFDVCNACYQKEGGANHPHKLTNHPSNADRDAQNKEARQKRVLQLRKMLDLLVHASQCRIAYCQYPNCRKVKGLFRHGIQCKIRASGGCVLCKKMWYLLQLHARACKESECTVPRCRDLKEHLRRSQQQSESRRRAAVMEMMRQRAAEVACTTE
;
A
#
# COMPACT_ATOMS: atom_id res chain seq x y z
N MET A 1 -4.87 9.20 31.29
CA MET A 1 -3.72 8.40 30.79
C MET A 1 -3.42 7.19 31.67
N GLN A 2 -3.45 7.29 33.00
CA GLN A 2 -3.11 6.20 33.92
C GLN A 2 -3.99 4.93 33.77
N LYS A 3 -5.32 5.08 33.78
CA LYS A 3 -6.27 3.95 33.54
C LYS A 3 -6.09 3.27 32.17
N LEU A 4 -5.76 4.05 31.14
CA LEU A 4 -5.48 3.50 29.81
C LEU A 4 -4.17 2.70 29.83
N GLY A 5 -3.14 3.23 30.49
CA GLY A 5 -1.85 2.57 30.70
C GLY A 5 -1.98 1.22 31.41
N GLU A 6 -2.76 1.15 32.49
CA GLU A 6 -3.04 -0.09 33.22
C GLU A 6 -3.74 -1.14 32.35
N THR A 7 -4.67 -0.70 31.49
CA THR A 7 -5.42 -1.59 30.60
C THR A 7 -4.56 -2.15 29.46
N ILE A 8 -3.62 -1.37 28.92
CA ILE A 8 -2.78 -1.77 27.78
C ILE A 8 -1.46 -2.44 28.19
N TYR A 9 -1.04 -2.30 29.45
CA TYR A 9 0.22 -2.86 29.96
C TYR A 9 0.40 -4.37 29.70
N PRO A 10 -0.62 -5.23 29.86
CA PRO A 10 -0.49 -6.67 29.58
C PRO A 10 -0.31 -6.99 28.09
N MET A 11 -0.71 -6.07 27.20
CA MET A 11 -0.69 -6.23 25.74
C MET A 11 0.49 -5.51 25.09
N LYS A 12 1.53 -5.17 25.87
CA LYS A 12 2.67 -4.35 25.41
C LYS A 12 3.32 -4.89 24.14
N GLU A 13 3.41 -6.20 23.97
CA GLU A 13 4.03 -6.82 22.79
C GLU A 13 3.12 -6.83 21.55
N ASP A 14 1.82 -6.59 21.73
CA ASP A 14 0.84 -6.46 20.63
C ASP A 14 0.83 -5.05 20.03
N PHE A 15 1.52 -4.09 20.66
CA PHE A 15 1.61 -2.72 20.20
C PHE A 15 2.98 -2.43 19.59
N ILE A 16 2.99 -1.86 18.38
CA ILE A 16 4.18 -1.22 17.83
C ILE A 16 4.34 0.13 18.56
N MET A 17 5.19 0.15 19.59
CA MET A 17 5.58 1.40 20.24
C MET A 17 6.61 2.12 19.37
N VAL A 18 6.18 3.21 18.74
CA VAL A 18 7.10 4.13 18.06
C VAL A 18 7.47 5.25 19.05
N HIS A 19 8.74 5.32 19.43
CA HIS A 19 9.27 6.47 20.18
C HIS A 19 9.40 7.66 19.23
N LEU A 20 8.33 8.43 19.08
CA LEU A 20 8.24 9.41 18.00
C LEU A 20 9.05 10.69 18.23
N GLN A 21 9.40 11.04 19.48
CA GLN A 21 9.83 12.42 19.79
C GLN A 21 10.68 12.50 21.08
N HIS A 22 11.48 13.56 21.19
CA HIS A 22 12.31 13.87 22.35
C HIS A 22 11.48 14.41 23.53
N VAL A 23 11.88 14.11 24.77
CA VAL A 23 11.18 14.56 26.00
C VAL A 23 12.06 15.54 26.77
N CYS A 24 11.50 16.67 27.21
CA CYS A 24 12.20 17.65 28.03
C CYS A 24 12.49 17.09 29.44
N THR A 25 13.72 17.25 29.93
CA THR A 25 14.15 16.73 31.23
C THR A 25 13.48 17.41 32.43
N HIS A 26 13.07 18.69 32.31
CA HIS A 26 12.42 19.41 33.42
C HIS A 26 10.91 19.19 33.47
N CYS A 27 10.20 19.46 32.36
CA CYS A 27 8.73 19.43 32.36
C CYS A 27 8.15 18.09 31.90
N CYS A 28 8.99 17.14 31.47
CA CYS A 28 8.59 15.84 30.94
C CYS A 28 7.62 15.91 29.75
N LEU A 29 7.50 17.07 29.10
CA LEU A 29 6.69 17.25 27.91
C LEU A 29 7.44 16.79 26.66
N LEU A 30 6.72 16.15 25.74
CA LEU A 30 7.20 15.81 24.41
C LEU A 30 7.44 17.10 23.62
N MET A 31 8.62 17.22 23.04
CA MET A 31 9.03 18.34 22.19
C MET A 31 8.76 17.92 20.75
N VAL A 32 7.65 18.39 20.17
CA VAL A 32 7.15 17.94 18.85
C VAL A 32 7.56 18.85 17.68
N SER A 33 7.90 20.09 17.99
CA SER A 33 8.26 21.17 17.07
C SER A 33 9.10 22.21 17.83
N GLY A 34 9.83 23.08 17.12
CA GLY A 34 10.64 24.13 17.73
C GLY A 34 12.08 23.67 18.01
N THR A 35 12.71 24.23 19.05
CA THR A 35 14.13 23.92 19.35
C THR A 35 14.24 23.08 20.62
N ARG A 36 15.05 22.01 20.56
CA ARG A 36 15.49 21.29 21.76
C ARG A 36 16.90 21.74 22.13
N TRP A 37 17.13 21.98 23.41
CA TRP A 37 18.39 22.46 23.95
C TRP A 37 19.12 21.31 24.60
N VAL A 38 20.23 20.85 24.01
CA VAL A 38 20.89 19.59 24.36
C VAL A 38 22.20 19.84 25.07
N CYS A 39 22.45 19.10 26.15
CA CYS A 39 23.78 19.02 26.74
C CYS A 39 24.54 17.86 26.10
N ASN A 40 25.70 18.14 25.50
CA ASN A 40 26.53 17.09 24.90
C ASN A 40 27.39 16.34 25.92
N GLN A 41 27.45 16.85 27.16
CA GLN A 41 28.28 16.29 28.24
C GLN A 41 27.45 15.41 29.19
N CYS A 42 26.15 15.69 29.33
CA CYS A 42 25.24 14.89 30.14
C CYS A 42 24.39 13.97 29.27
N LYS A 43 24.36 12.68 29.64
CA LYS A 43 23.57 11.68 28.92
C LYS A 43 22.08 12.02 28.99
N ASN A 44 21.45 12.15 27.82
CA ASN A 44 20.02 12.38 27.64
C ASN A 44 19.44 13.65 28.30
N PHE A 45 20.28 14.66 28.61
CA PHE A 45 19.78 15.92 29.11
C PHE A 45 19.40 16.85 27.97
N GLN A 46 18.12 17.22 27.91
CA GLN A 46 17.59 18.09 26.87
C GLN A 46 16.39 18.88 27.37
N LEU A 47 16.31 20.16 27.03
CA LEU A 47 15.25 21.07 27.46
C LEU A 47 14.43 21.57 26.27
N CYS A 48 13.14 21.81 26.50
CA CYS A 48 12.34 22.60 25.56
C CYS A 48 12.66 24.09 25.73
N ASP A 49 12.29 24.91 24.75
CA ASP A 49 12.51 26.36 24.76
C ASP A 49 12.11 27.02 26.09
N LYS A 50 10.90 26.73 26.60
CA LYS A 50 10.40 27.27 27.88
C LYS A 50 11.27 26.88 29.07
N CYS A 51 11.71 25.62 29.13
CA CYS A 51 12.54 25.13 30.22
C CYS A 51 13.98 25.65 30.12
N HIS A 52 14.49 25.83 28.89
CA HIS A 52 15.79 26.47 28.67
C HIS A 52 15.76 27.96 29.08
N GLU A 53 14.72 28.70 28.73
CA GLU A 53 14.55 30.09 29.18
C GLU A 53 14.46 30.19 30.71
N ALA A 54 13.74 29.25 31.34
CA ALA A 54 13.68 29.17 32.79
C ALA A 54 15.06 28.89 33.39
N GLU A 55 15.81 27.94 32.81
CA GLU A 55 17.17 27.58 33.21
C GLU A 55 18.14 28.76 33.11
N GLN A 56 18.01 29.61 32.08
CA GLN A 56 18.81 30.82 31.94
C GLN A 56 18.53 31.90 32.99
N ARG A 57 17.36 31.85 33.65
CA ARG A 57 16.99 32.80 34.72
C ARG A 57 17.38 32.30 36.11
N VAL A 58 17.78 31.04 36.23
CA VAL A 58 18.31 30.47 37.47
C VAL A 58 19.72 31.01 37.73
N GLU A 59 20.05 31.24 39.00
CA GLU A 59 21.38 31.63 39.47
C GLU A 59 22.44 30.66 38.94
N GLU A 60 23.62 31.17 38.60
CA GLU A 60 24.63 30.39 37.86
C GLU A 60 25.05 29.09 38.58
N ARG A 61 25.02 29.08 39.92
CA ARG A 61 25.34 27.92 40.76
C ARG A 61 24.28 26.80 40.71
N ASP A 62 23.05 27.16 40.38
CA ASP A 62 21.86 26.30 40.43
C ASP A 62 21.46 25.82 39.01
N ARG A 63 22.22 26.23 37.99
CA ARG A 63 22.07 25.76 36.60
C ARG A 63 22.63 24.36 36.42
N HIS A 64 22.10 23.68 35.42
CA HIS A 64 22.61 22.41 34.94
C HIS A 64 24.10 22.54 34.55
N PRO A 65 24.95 21.61 35.02
CA PRO A 65 24.64 20.46 35.88
C PRO A 65 24.61 20.84 37.38
N ILE A 66 23.50 20.50 38.06
CA ILE A 66 23.32 20.75 39.49
C ILE A 66 24.45 20.02 40.26
N ASN A 67 25.20 20.78 41.07
CA ASN A 67 26.33 20.32 41.90
C ASN A 67 27.69 20.05 41.20
N SER A 68 27.92 20.52 39.97
CA SER A 68 29.28 20.53 39.38
C SER A 68 29.85 21.94 39.28
N ARG A 69 31.18 22.07 39.38
CA ARG A 69 31.89 23.32 39.04
C ARG A 69 32.06 23.51 37.53
N GLU A 70 31.83 22.47 36.74
CA GLU A 70 31.94 22.49 35.29
C GLU A 70 30.64 22.97 34.66
N LYS A 71 30.74 24.07 33.88
CA LYS A 71 29.61 24.63 33.15
C LYS A 71 29.34 23.80 31.92
N HIS A 72 28.14 23.24 31.80
CA HIS A 72 27.72 22.59 30.57
C HIS A 72 26.90 23.55 29.72
N MET A 73 27.39 23.85 28.52
CA MET A 73 26.62 24.63 27.55
C MET A 73 25.53 23.78 26.91
N LEU A 74 24.34 24.37 26.75
CA LEU A 74 23.23 23.79 26.01
C LEU A 74 23.25 24.29 24.57
N TYR A 75 23.15 23.37 23.62
CA TYR A 75 23.18 23.67 22.20
C TYR A 75 21.78 23.54 21.60
N PRO A 76 21.33 24.53 20.81
CA PRO A 76 20.06 24.44 20.12
C PRO A 76 20.15 23.38 19.02
N VAL A 77 19.18 22.49 18.98
CA VAL A 77 18.96 21.53 17.90
C VAL A 77 17.53 21.69 17.43
N GLU A 78 17.36 22.05 16.17
CA GLU A 78 16.04 22.20 15.56
C GLU A 78 15.34 20.85 15.49
N ILE A 79 14.08 20.80 15.95
CA ILE A 79 13.26 19.61 15.86
C ILE A 79 12.69 19.58 14.45
N ILE A 80 13.15 18.61 13.64
CA ILE A 80 12.58 18.37 12.32
C ILE A 80 11.14 17.90 12.54
N ASP A 81 10.18 18.73 12.14
CA ASP A 81 8.76 18.38 12.20
C ASP A 81 8.53 17.04 11.50
N VAL A 82 7.63 16.23 12.05
CA VAL A 82 7.18 15.02 11.37
C VAL A 82 6.60 15.46 10.02
N PRO A 83 7.13 14.96 8.89
CA PRO A 83 6.60 15.32 7.58
C PRO A 83 5.09 15.08 7.59
N ALA A 84 4.32 16.09 7.16
CA ALA A 84 2.86 15.99 7.13
C ALA A 84 2.36 14.84 6.23
N ASP A 85 3.22 14.33 5.35
CA ASP A 85 2.94 13.23 4.44
C ASP A 85 4.14 12.28 4.30
N THR A 86 3.84 10.98 4.17
CA THR A 86 4.82 9.95 3.86
C THR A 86 4.90 9.76 2.34
N LYS A 87 6.09 9.97 1.78
CA LYS A 87 6.36 9.61 0.39
C LYS A 87 6.62 8.12 0.30
N ASP A 88 5.59 7.36 -0.07
CA ASP A 88 5.77 6.01 -0.59
C ASP A 88 6.64 6.07 -1.84
N LYS A 89 7.83 5.48 -1.76
CA LYS A 89 8.82 5.43 -2.84
C LYS A 89 8.65 4.17 -3.69
N ASP A 90 7.81 3.23 -3.24
CA ASP A 90 7.66 1.94 -3.89
C ASP A 90 6.85 2.10 -5.18
N GLU A 91 7.14 1.23 -6.15
CA GLU A 91 6.38 1.20 -7.39
C GLU A 91 4.97 0.67 -7.14
N ILE A 92 3.99 1.17 -7.89
CA ILE A 92 2.64 0.60 -7.88
C ILE A 92 2.74 -0.88 -8.32
N LEU A 93 2.35 -1.79 -7.43
CA LEU A 93 2.24 -3.22 -7.70
C LEU A 93 0.82 -3.50 -8.21
N GLU A 94 0.70 -3.91 -9.48
CA GLU A 94 -0.54 -4.42 -10.05
C GLU A 94 -0.61 -5.94 -9.79
N SER A 95 -1.71 -6.43 -9.23
CA SER A 95 -1.94 -7.85 -9.04
C SER A 95 -3.43 -8.16 -9.00
N GLU A 96 -3.87 -9.03 -9.91
CA GLU A 96 -5.28 -9.38 -10.11
C GLU A 96 -5.93 -9.98 -8.85
N PHE A 97 -5.12 -10.65 -8.02
CA PHE A 97 -5.58 -11.23 -6.76
C PHE A 97 -5.96 -10.17 -5.71
N PHE A 98 -5.40 -8.96 -5.78
CA PHE A 98 -5.63 -7.91 -4.78
C PHE A 98 -6.54 -6.79 -5.28
N ASP A 99 -7.02 -6.87 -6.53
CA ASP A 99 -7.93 -5.88 -7.10
C ASP A 99 -9.31 -5.91 -6.46
N THR A 100 -9.77 -7.09 -6.04
CA THR A 100 -11.09 -7.26 -5.41
C THR A 100 -11.04 -8.24 -4.24
N ARG A 101 -11.95 -8.06 -3.28
CA ARG A 101 -12.14 -9.01 -2.17
C ARG A 101 -12.38 -10.44 -2.67
N GLN A 102 -13.13 -10.59 -3.76
CA GLN A 102 -13.48 -11.90 -4.31
C GLN A 102 -12.26 -12.60 -4.91
N ALA A 103 -11.42 -11.89 -5.66
CA ALA A 103 -10.20 -12.46 -6.23
C ALA A 103 -9.23 -12.93 -5.13
N PHE A 104 -9.06 -12.14 -4.07
CA PHE A 104 -8.24 -12.52 -2.92
C PHE A 104 -8.81 -13.74 -2.19
N LEU A 105 -10.13 -13.78 -2.01
CA LEU A 105 -10.80 -14.93 -1.40
C LEU A 105 -10.60 -16.21 -2.24
N SER A 106 -10.75 -16.13 -3.55
CA SER A 106 -10.52 -17.27 -4.46
C SER A 106 -9.08 -17.78 -4.37
N LEU A 107 -8.08 -16.89 -4.30
CA LEU A 107 -6.67 -17.26 -4.07
C LEU A 107 -6.52 -18.04 -2.76
N CYS A 108 -7.04 -17.50 -1.66
CA CYS A 108 -6.95 -18.13 -0.35
C CYS A 108 -7.67 -19.49 -0.30
N GLN A 109 -8.86 -19.60 -0.89
CA GLN A 109 -9.64 -20.83 -0.88
C GLN A 109 -8.98 -21.92 -1.71
N GLY A 110 -8.55 -21.60 -2.94
CA GLY A 110 -7.95 -22.60 -3.84
C GLY A 110 -6.56 -23.05 -3.40
N ASN A 111 -5.84 -22.25 -2.59
CA ASN A 111 -4.55 -22.65 -2.00
C ASN A 111 -4.63 -23.03 -0.52
N HIS A 112 -5.84 -23.12 0.04
CA HIS A 112 -6.08 -23.46 1.44
C HIS A 112 -5.27 -22.59 2.43
N TYR A 113 -5.15 -21.28 2.15
CA TYR A 113 -4.49 -20.35 3.06
C TYR A 113 -5.32 -20.17 4.32
N GLN A 114 -4.70 -20.52 5.45
CA GLN A 114 -5.31 -20.56 6.77
C GLN A 114 -4.58 -19.61 7.72
N TYR A 115 -5.33 -19.09 8.71
CA TYR A 115 -4.86 -18.13 9.71
C TYR A 115 -5.24 -18.53 11.14
N ASP A 116 -5.67 -19.78 11.34
CA ASP A 116 -6.09 -20.35 12.62
C ASP A 116 -4.92 -20.65 13.57
N THR A 117 -3.72 -20.86 13.02
CA THR A 117 -2.49 -21.04 13.80
C THR A 117 -1.40 -20.09 13.33
N LEU A 118 -0.46 -19.73 14.22
CA LEU A 118 0.67 -18.86 13.87
C LEU A 118 1.51 -19.44 12.72
N ARG A 119 1.73 -20.76 12.71
CA ARG A 119 2.46 -21.45 11.64
C ARG A 119 1.78 -21.27 10.28
N ARG A 120 0.47 -21.52 10.22
CA ARG A 120 -0.32 -21.38 8.99
C ARG A 120 -0.41 -19.93 8.56
N ALA A 121 -0.64 -19.01 9.49
CA ALA A 121 -0.67 -17.57 9.21
C ALA A 121 0.66 -17.06 8.60
N LYS A 122 1.81 -17.50 9.14
CA LYS A 122 3.13 -17.16 8.58
C LYS A 122 3.27 -17.67 7.15
N HIS A 123 2.93 -18.94 6.90
CA HIS A 123 3.02 -19.54 5.58
C HIS A 123 2.08 -18.84 4.57
N SER A 124 0.80 -18.70 4.92
CA SER A 124 -0.20 -18.01 4.09
C SER A 124 0.24 -16.59 3.74
N SER A 125 0.73 -15.82 4.71
CA SER A 125 1.20 -14.45 4.48
C SER A 125 2.44 -14.42 3.59
N MET A 126 3.38 -15.35 3.78
CA MET A 126 4.56 -15.48 2.94
C MET A 126 4.18 -15.81 1.49
N MET A 127 3.22 -16.72 1.28
CA MET A 127 2.75 -17.08 -0.07
C MET A 127 2.00 -15.93 -0.75
N VAL A 128 1.19 -15.18 0.01
CA VAL A 128 0.54 -13.96 -0.48
C VAL A 128 1.58 -12.92 -0.92
N LEU A 129 2.64 -12.71 -0.13
CA LEU A 129 3.76 -11.83 -0.52
C LEU A 129 4.50 -12.36 -1.75
N TYR A 130 4.72 -13.68 -1.83
CA TYR A 130 5.33 -14.31 -2.99
C TYR A 130 4.52 -14.01 -4.27
N HIS A 131 3.19 -14.20 -4.26
CA HIS A 131 2.34 -13.88 -5.41
C HIS A 131 2.23 -12.37 -5.70
N LEU A 132 2.40 -11.51 -4.69
CA LEU A 132 2.48 -10.06 -4.90
C LEU A 132 3.76 -9.66 -5.66
N HIS A 133 4.89 -10.28 -5.33
CA HIS A 133 6.16 -10.00 -5.98
C HIS A 133 6.38 -10.80 -7.28
N ASN A 134 5.64 -11.89 -7.46
CA ASN A 134 5.69 -12.77 -8.64
C ASN A 134 4.27 -12.94 -9.21
N PRO A 135 3.65 -11.86 -9.76
CA PRO A 135 2.24 -11.86 -10.18
C PRO A 135 1.92 -12.85 -11.29
N THR A 136 2.94 -13.41 -11.93
CA THR A 136 2.82 -14.36 -13.02
C THR A 136 3.19 -15.77 -12.63
N ALA A 137 3.63 -16.00 -11.39
CA ALA A 137 3.73 -17.34 -10.85
C ALA A 137 2.32 -17.96 -10.86
N PRO A 138 2.17 -19.24 -11.26
CA PRO A 138 0.89 -19.92 -11.17
C PRO A 138 0.39 -19.87 -9.74
N ALA A 139 -0.77 -19.25 -9.53
CA ALA A 139 -1.45 -19.25 -8.24
C ALA A 139 -2.19 -20.56 -7.99
N PHE A 140 -2.34 -21.40 -9.02
CA PHE A 140 -2.99 -22.69 -8.93
C PHE A 140 -2.14 -23.71 -9.66
N VAL A 141 -2.15 -24.93 -9.13
CA VAL A 141 -1.42 -26.05 -9.73
C VAL A 141 -2.11 -26.41 -11.05
N THR A 142 -1.31 -26.55 -12.11
CA THR A 142 -1.81 -26.97 -13.42
C THR A 142 -1.75 -28.49 -13.48
N THR A 143 -2.84 -29.16 -13.84
CA THR A 143 -2.90 -30.62 -13.96
C THR A 143 -2.83 -31.05 -15.42
N CYS A 144 -2.18 -32.18 -15.70
CA CYS A 144 -2.13 -32.77 -17.03
C CYS A 144 -3.49 -33.35 -17.43
N ASN A 145 -4.03 -32.95 -18.58
CA ASN A 145 -5.32 -33.44 -19.07
C ASN A 145 -5.30 -34.94 -19.46
N MET A 146 -4.12 -35.54 -19.61
CA MET A 146 -3.97 -36.96 -20.01
C MET A 146 -3.77 -37.90 -18.83
N CYS A 147 -2.96 -37.51 -17.84
CA CYS A 147 -2.66 -38.35 -16.67
C CYS A 147 -3.18 -37.81 -15.35
N HIS A 148 -3.77 -36.61 -15.35
CA HIS A 148 -4.31 -35.91 -14.17
C HIS A 148 -3.31 -35.64 -13.04
N HIS A 149 -2.02 -35.82 -13.29
CA HIS A 149 -0.97 -35.43 -12.34
C HIS A 149 -0.61 -33.96 -12.50
N ASP A 150 -0.13 -33.37 -11.42
CA ASP A 150 0.36 -32.00 -11.40
C ASP A 150 1.55 -31.82 -12.36
N ILE A 151 1.52 -30.71 -13.09
CA ILE A 151 2.57 -30.28 -14.00
C ILE A 151 3.45 -29.29 -13.25
N GLU A 152 4.71 -29.68 -13.06
CA GLU A 152 5.72 -28.78 -12.52
C GLU A 152 6.00 -27.61 -13.48
N ALA A 153 6.36 -26.45 -12.93
CA ALA A 153 6.59 -25.25 -13.73
C ALA A 153 7.71 -25.46 -14.76
N GLY A 154 7.42 -25.17 -16.03
CA GLY A 154 8.34 -25.39 -17.15
C GLY A 154 8.44 -26.84 -17.64
N GLN A 155 7.69 -27.78 -17.05
CA GLN A 155 7.68 -29.20 -17.41
C GLN A 155 6.39 -29.64 -18.11
N GLY A 156 5.74 -28.71 -18.82
CA GLY A 156 4.46 -28.92 -19.49
C GLY A 156 4.35 -28.22 -20.83
N TRP A 157 3.28 -28.56 -21.54
CA TRP A 157 2.92 -28.01 -22.84
C TRP A 157 1.47 -27.56 -22.78
N ARG A 158 1.18 -26.39 -23.36
CA ARG A 158 -0.15 -25.75 -23.36
C ARG A 158 -0.64 -25.55 -24.78
N CYS A 159 -1.95 -25.66 -24.98
CA CYS A 159 -2.60 -25.11 -26.17
C CYS A 159 -2.99 -23.64 -25.94
N GLU A 160 -2.60 -22.74 -26.83
CA GLU A 160 -3.03 -21.32 -26.75
C GLU A 160 -4.43 -21.08 -27.34
N VAL A 161 -4.99 -22.07 -28.04
CA VAL A 161 -6.31 -21.99 -28.69
C VAL A 161 -7.41 -22.60 -27.83
N CYS A 162 -7.13 -23.76 -27.21
CA CYS A 162 -8.08 -24.46 -26.35
C CYS A 162 -7.90 -24.03 -24.89
N PRO A 163 -8.98 -23.61 -24.20
CA PRO A 163 -8.93 -23.33 -22.77
C PRO A 163 -8.49 -24.57 -21.98
N ASP A 164 -7.58 -24.36 -21.02
CA ASP A 164 -7.20 -25.35 -20.00
C ASP A 164 -6.77 -26.73 -20.54
N PHE A 165 -6.14 -26.75 -21.72
CA PHE A 165 -5.52 -27.96 -22.25
C PHE A 165 -4.00 -27.91 -22.05
N ASP A 166 -3.55 -28.64 -21.02
CA ASP A 166 -2.17 -28.75 -20.61
C ASP A 166 -1.76 -30.23 -20.52
N VAL A 167 -0.55 -30.55 -21.00
CA VAL A 167 0.00 -31.90 -20.92
C VAL A 167 1.42 -31.87 -20.37
N CYS A 168 1.77 -32.81 -19.50
CA CYS A 168 3.13 -32.91 -18.97
C CYS A 168 4.11 -33.39 -20.05
N ASN A 169 5.40 -33.13 -19.87
CA ASN A 169 6.46 -33.59 -20.78
C ASN A 169 6.39 -35.08 -21.11
N ALA A 170 6.10 -35.93 -20.12
CA ALA A 170 6.01 -37.38 -20.32
C ALA A 170 4.84 -37.78 -21.24
N CYS A 171 3.66 -37.16 -21.06
CA CYS A 171 2.50 -37.39 -21.93
C CYS A 171 2.73 -36.82 -23.33
N TYR A 172 3.35 -35.64 -23.42
CA TYR A 172 3.70 -35.02 -24.69
C TYR A 172 4.72 -35.85 -25.48
N GLN A 173 5.73 -36.43 -24.84
CA GLN A 173 6.72 -37.28 -25.53
C GLN A 173 6.12 -38.61 -26.02
N LYS A 174 5.15 -39.18 -25.30
CA LYS A 174 4.51 -40.45 -25.68
C LYS A 174 3.59 -40.32 -26.88
N GLU A 175 2.79 -39.26 -26.91
CA GLU A 175 1.75 -39.09 -27.94
C GLU A 175 2.01 -37.93 -28.90
N GLY A 176 3.11 -37.19 -28.73
CA GLY A 176 3.54 -36.08 -29.62
C GLY A 176 2.56 -34.91 -29.71
N GLY A 177 1.55 -34.85 -28.82
CA GLY A 177 0.39 -33.98 -29.02
C GLY A 177 -0.49 -34.38 -30.21
N ALA A 178 -0.28 -35.56 -30.80
CA ALA A 178 -0.97 -36.04 -32.01
C ALA A 178 -2.48 -36.18 -31.83
N ASN A 179 -2.95 -36.35 -30.58
CA ASN A 179 -4.36 -36.42 -30.24
C ASN A 179 -5.00 -35.04 -29.99
N HIS A 180 -4.27 -33.94 -30.22
CA HIS A 180 -4.79 -32.58 -30.11
C HIS A 180 -4.62 -31.82 -31.44
N PRO A 181 -5.69 -31.21 -32.00
CA PRO A 181 -5.66 -30.60 -33.33
C PRO A 181 -4.80 -29.33 -33.43
N HIS A 182 -4.44 -28.71 -32.30
CA HIS A 182 -3.63 -27.50 -32.27
C HIS A 182 -2.20 -27.79 -31.82
N LYS A 183 -1.25 -27.01 -32.34
CA LYS A 183 0.15 -27.06 -31.91
C LYS A 183 0.27 -26.63 -30.44
N LEU A 184 0.93 -27.46 -29.64
CA LEU A 184 1.22 -27.16 -28.24
C LEU A 184 2.51 -26.32 -28.13
N THR A 185 2.51 -25.34 -27.24
CA THR A 185 3.67 -24.51 -26.88
C THR A 185 4.19 -24.93 -25.51
N ASN A 186 5.52 -24.91 -25.33
CA ASN A 186 6.12 -25.29 -24.06
C ASN A 186 5.77 -24.23 -22.99
N HIS A 187 5.51 -24.69 -21.76
CA HIS A 187 5.35 -23.80 -20.62
C HIS A 187 6.65 -23.03 -20.41
N PRO A 188 6.65 -21.69 -20.48
CA PRO A 188 7.88 -20.94 -20.24
C PRO A 188 8.40 -21.22 -18.82
N SER A 189 9.72 -21.33 -18.69
CA SER A 189 10.37 -21.54 -17.39
C SER A 189 10.04 -20.38 -16.44
N ASN A 190 10.14 -20.61 -15.12
CA ASN A 190 9.90 -19.54 -14.15
C ASN A 190 10.80 -18.31 -14.40
N ALA A 191 12.07 -18.53 -14.76
CA ALA A 191 13.00 -17.45 -15.05
C ALA A 191 12.61 -16.64 -16.31
N ASP A 192 12.16 -17.31 -17.36
CA ASP A 192 11.72 -16.65 -18.60
C ASP A 192 10.43 -15.87 -18.39
N ARG A 193 9.49 -16.45 -17.61
CA ARG A 193 8.27 -15.75 -17.18
C ARG A 193 8.63 -14.52 -16.39
N ASP A 194 9.48 -14.64 -15.37
CA ASP A 194 9.82 -13.51 -14.49
C ASP A 194 10.51 -12.37 -15.27
N ALA A 195 11.40 -12.69 -16.20
CA ALA A 195 12.08 -11.71 -17.06
C ALA A 195 11.10 -10.98 -18.00
N GLN A 196 10.28 -11.73 -18.75
CA GLN A 196 9.29 -11.16 -19.66
C GLN A 196 8.26 -10.31 -18.90
N ASN A 197 7.88 -10.75 -17.70
CA ASN A 197 6.90 -10.05 -16.88
C ASN A 197 7.48 -8.80 -16.21
N LYS A 198 8.75 -8.80 -15.80
CA LYS A 198 9.40 -7.59 -15.31
C LYS A 198 9.46 -6.52 -16.39
N GLU A 199 9.85 -6.87 -17.62
CA GLU A 199 9.90 -5.91 -18.72
C GLU A 199 8.50 -5.42 -19.12
N ALA A 200 7.52 -6.34 -19.26
CA ALA A 200 6.14 -5.97 -19.57
C ALA A 200 5.51 -5.09 -18.48
N ARG A 201 5.76 -5.41 -17.19
CA ARG A 201 5.32 -4.60 -16.04
C ARG A 201 5.96 -3.22 -16.06
N GLN A 202 7.27 -3.12 -16.29
CA GLN A 202 7.96 -1.83 -16.40
C GLN A 202 7.39 -0.98 -17.55
N LYS A 203 7.11 -1.59 -18.71
CA LYS A 203 6.46 -0.91 -19.83
C LYS A 203 5.05 -0.41 -19.47
N ARG A 204 4.24 -1.22 -18.80
CA ARG A 204 2.90 -0.83 -18.32
C ARG A 204 2.95 0.31 -17.31
N VAL A 205 3.82 0.23 -16.30
CA VAL A 205 4.00 1.29 -15.30
C VAL A 205 4.45 2.59 -15.95
N LEU A 206 5.41 2.54 -16.89
CA LEU A 206 5.86 3.72 -17.63
C LEU A 206 4.74 4.32 -18.47
N GLN A 207 3.94 3.48 -19.14
CA GLN A 207 2.80 3.93 -19.93
C GLN A 207 1.71 4.57 -19.06
N LEU A 208 1.44 4.00 -17.88
CA LEU A 208 0.53 4.56 -16.89
C LEU A 208 1.00 5.93 -16.41
N ARG A 209 2.28 6.08 -16.04
CA ARG A 209 2.86 7.38 -15.64
C ARG A 209 2.72 8.42 -16.74
N LYS A 210 3.12 8.10 -17.98
CA LYS A 210 2.95 8.98 -19.14
C LYS A 210 1.49 9.39 -19.37
N MET A 211 0.56 8.47 -19.14
CA MET A 211 -0.87 8.75 -19.26
C MET A 211 -1.36 9.70 -18.16
N LEU A 212 -0.90 9.55 -16.92
CA LEU A 212 -1.21 10.46 -15.81
C LEU A 212 -0.63 11.86 -16.06
N ASP A 213 0.62 11.95 -16.53
CA ASP A 213 1.27 13.22 -16.89
C ASP A 213 0.52 13.92 -18.03
N LEU A 214 0.05 13.15 -19.01
CA LEU A 214 -0.77 13.67 -20.11
C LEU A 214 -2.08 14.30 -19.61
N LEU A 215 -2.72 13.74 -18.57
CA LEU A 215 -3.94 14.33 -17.99
C LEU A 215 -3.64 15.69 -17.37
N VAL A 216 -2.56 15.80 -16.60
CA VAL A 216 -2.11 17.05 -15.98
C VAL A 216 -1.79 18.07 -17.07
N HIS A 217 -0.96 17.70 -18.05
CA HIS A 217 -0.63 18.55 -19.19
C HIS A 217 -1.89 19.04 -19.92
N ALA A 218 -2.78 18.13 -20.31
CA ALA A 218 -3.98 18.48 -21.08
C ALA A 218 -4.93 19.41 -20.31
N SER A 219 -4.97 19.33 -18.98
CA SER A 219 -5.80 20.19 -18.13
C SER A 219 -5.31 21.64 -18.08
N GLN A 220 -4.00 21.88 -18.22
CA GLN A 220 -3.39 23.21 -18.15
C GLN A 220 -3.07 23.78 -19.53
N CYS A 221 -2.90 22.92 -20.53
CA CYS A 221 -2.45 23.32 -21.86
C CYS A 221 -3.51 24.19 -22.55
N ARG A 222 -3.13 25.42 -22.93
CA ARG A 222 -4.00 26.36 -23.67
C ARG A 222 -3.76 26.36 -25.18
N ILE A 223 -2.71 25.70 -25.64
CA ILE A 223 -2.32 25.65 -27.06
C ILE A 223 -3.33 24.80 -27.85
N ALA A 224 -3.95 25.39 -28.89
CA ALA A 224 -4.92 24.72 -29.75
C ALA A 224 -4.30 23.54 -30.51
N TYR A 225 -3.12 23.76 -31.08
CA TYR A 225 -2.38 22.80 -31.88
C TYR A 225 -1.16 22.22 -31.14
N CYS A 226 -1.34 21.81 -29.89
CA CYS A 226 -0.25 21.23 -29.10
C CYS A 226 0.36 19.98 -29.79
N GLN A 227 1.69 19.91 -29.81
CA GLN A 227 2.45 18.77 -30.38
C GLN A 227 2.61 17.62 -29.38
N TYR A 228 2.27 17.83 -28.10
CA TYR A 228 2.34 16.77 -27.09
C TYR A 228 1.43 15.60 -27.50
N PRO A 229 1.94 14.35 -27.56
CA PRO A 229 1.19 13.20 -28.05
C PRO A 229 -0.17 13.05 -27.36
N ASN A 230 -1.23 12.88 -28.14
CA ASN A 230 -2.61 12.67 -27.66
C ASN A 230 -3.23 13.81 -26.83
N CYS A 231 -2.56 14.96 -26.64
CA CYS A 231 -3.09 16.11 -25.88
C CYS A 231 -4.45 16.58 -26.42
N ARG A 232 -4.59 16.72 -27.74
CA ARG A 232 -5.86 17.12 -28.38
C ARG A 232 -7.01 16.15 -28.09
N LYS A 233 -6.73 14.83 -28.07
CA LYS A 233 -7.73 13.79 -27.79
C LYS A 233 -8.22 13.89 -26.34
N VAL A 234 -7.29 14.05 -25.39
CA VAL A 234 -7.63 14.19 -23.96
C VAL A 234 -8.39 15.49 -23.68
N LYS A 235 -8.01 16.61 -24.29
CA LYS A 235 -8.79 17.86 -24.25
C LYS A 235 -10.21 17.69 -24.80
N GLY A 236 -10.35 16.92 -25.88
CA GLY A 236 -11.67 16.55 -26.43
C GLY A 236 -12.50 15.77 -25.43
N LEU A 237 -11.88 14.82 -24.73
CA LEU A 237 -12.52 14.01 -23.71
C LEU A 237 -13.01 14.86 -22.52
N PHE A 238 -12.21 15.83 -22.06
CA PHE A 238 -12.63 16.77 -21.01
C PHE A 238 -13.80 17.64 -21.46
N ARG A 239 -13.75 18.20 -22.67
CA ARG A 239 -14.86 18.99 -23.23
C ARG A 239 -16.15 18.17 -23.33
N HIS A 240 -16.05 16.95 -23.84
CA HIS A 240 -17.18 16.01 -23.85
C HIS A 240 -17.71 15.77 -22.45
N GLY A 241 -16.84 15.49 -21.48
CA GLY A 241 -17.21 15.24 -20.09
C GLY A 241 -18.00 16.38 -19.44
N ILE A 242 -17.67 17.63 -19.77
CA ILE A 242 -18.36 18.82 -19.27
C ILE A 242 -19.76 18.95 -19.90
N GLN A 243 -19.87 18.72 -21.20
CA GLN A 243 -21.09 18.98 -21.98
C GLN A 243 -22.06 17.78 -22.07
N CYS A 244 -21.59 16.55 -21.80
CA CYS A 244 -22.37 15.34 -21.99
C CYS A 244 -23.49 15.21 -20.94
N LYS A 245 -24.75 15.18 -21.39
CA LYS A 245 -25.94 14.99 -20.55
C LYS A 245 -26.21 13.54 -20.17
N ILE A 246 -25.79 12.58 -21.01
CA ILE A 246 -25.99 11.13 -20.79
C ILE A 246 -25.15 10.64 -19.61
N ARG A 247 -23.94 11.21 -19.43
CA ARG A 247 -22.98 10.86 -18.36
C ARG A 247 -22.59 9.38 -18.35
N ALA A 248 -21.68 9.01 -17.44
CA ALA A 248 -21.26 7.61 -17.28
C ALA A 248 -22.41 6.74 -16.73
N SER A 249 -23.24 7.30 -15.84
CA SER A 249 -24.41 6.63 -15.25
C SER A 249 -25.48 6.28 -16.27
N GLY A 250 -25.73 7.14 -17.26
CA GLY A 250 -26.61 6.85 -18.39
C GLY A 250 -25.95 6.05 -19.53
N GLY A 251 -24.75 5.50 -19.31
CA GLY A 251 -24.13 4.55 -20.23
C GLY A 251 -23.15 5.13 -21.26
N CYS A 252 -22.84 6.43 -21.24
CA CYS A 252 -21.93 7.02 -22.23
C CYS A 252 -20.50 6.44 -22.14
N VAL A 253 -20.04 5.80 -23.22
CA VAL A 253 -18.73 5.13 -23.32
C VAL A 253 -17.56 6.10 -23.09
N LEU A 254 -17.62 7.30 -23.68
CA LEU A 254 -16.58 8.32 -23.50
C LEU A 254 -16.52 8.82 -22.06
N CYS A 255 -17.67 9.04 -21.42
CA CYS A 255 -17.70 9.40 -20.00
C CYS A 255 -17.17 8.28 -19.10
N LYS A 256 -17.47 7.00 -19.40
CA LYS A 256 -16.92 5.85 -18.66
C LYS A 256 -15.38 5.81 -18.75
N LYS A 257 -14.83 5.98 -19.96
CA LYS A 257 -13.38 6.04 -20.18
C LYS A 257 -12.73 7.22 -19.47
N MET A 258 -13.32 8.41 -19.56
CA MET A 258 -12.84 9.60 -18.85
C MET A 258 -12.85 9.37 -17.34
N TRP A 259 -13.95 8.83 -16.80
CA TRP A 259 -14.10 8.58 -15.38
C TRP A 259 -13.04 7.62 -14.84
N TYR A 260 -12.76 6.53 -15.57
CA TYR A 260 -11.70 5.60 -15.23
C TYR A 260 -10.33 6.29 -15.13
N LEU A 261 -9.97 7.10 -16.13
CA LEU A 261 -8.70 7.84 -16.14
C LEU A 261 -8.60 8.84 -14.97
N LEU A 262 -9.68 9.55 -14.68
CA LEU A 262 -9.74 10.50 -13.58
C LEU A 262 -9.67 9.80 -12.21
N GLN A 263 -10.26 8.61 -12.07
CA GLN A 263 -10.16 7.80 -10.85
C GLN A 263 -8.73 7.30 -10.61
N LEU A 264 -8.05 6.81 -11.65
CA LEU A 264 -6.64 6.42 -11.56
C LEU A 264 -5.77 7.61 -11.13
N HIS A 265 -5.97 8.77 -11.75
CA HIS A 265 -5.27 9.98 -11.37
C HIS A 265 -5.56 10.39 -9.92
N ALA A 266 -6.82 10.44 -9.50
CA ALA A 266 -7.19 10.86 -8.15
C ALA A 266 -6.57 9.96 -7.06
N ARG A 267 -6.45 8.65 -7.31
CA ARG A 267 -5.77 7.70 -6.41
C ARG A 267 -4.27 7.97 -6.26
N ALA A 268 -3.60 8.31 -7.36
CA ALA A 268 -2.15 8.56 -7.37
C ALA A 268 -1.77 10.02 -7.08
N CYS A 269 -2.71 10.96 -7.23
CA CYS A 269 -2.44 12.38 -7.12
C CYS A 269 -2.31 12.82 -5.67
N LYS A 270 -1.21 13.50 -5.33
CA LYS A 270 -0.97 14.08 -4.01
C LYS A 270 -1.20 15.58 -3.93
N GLU A 271 -1.35 16.25 -5.06
CA GLU A 271 -1.58 17.71 -5.13
C GLU A 271 -2.94 18.11 -4.53
N SER A 272 -2.93 19.07 -3.61
CA SER A 272 -4.15 19.64 -3.02
C SER A 272 -4.93 20.46 -4.04
N GLU A 273 -4.24 21.36 -4.74
CA GLU A 273 -4.78 22.22 -5.80
C GLU A 273 -4.54 21.62 -7.19
N CYS A 274 -5.04 20.40 -7.38
CA CYS A 274 -4.91 19.70 -8.66
C CYS A 274 -5.79 20.33 -9.75
N THR A 275 -5.18 20.61 -10.90
CA THR A 275 -5.83 21.21 -12.08
C THR A 275 -6.62 20.21 -12.93
N VAL A 276 -6.44 18.91 -12.70
CA VAL A 276 -7.17 17.87 -13.42
C VAL A 276 -8.65 17.91 -13.02
N PRO A 277 -9.60 18.01 -13.98
CA PRO A 277 -11.02 18.13 -13.68
C PRO A 277 -11.53 17.01 -12.77
N ARG A 278 -12.36 17.34 -11.77
CA ARG A 278 -13.00 16.39 -10.84
C ARG A 278 -12.03 15.59 -9.95
N CYS A 279 -10.73 15.87 -9.99
CA CYS A 279 -9.74 15.18 -9.16
C CYS A 279 -10.05 15.36 -7.66
N ARG A 280 -10.33 16.60 -7.23
CA ARG A 280 -10.70 16.93 -5.85
C ARG A 280 -11.94 16.16 -5.37
N ASP A 281 -13.03 16.20 -6.14
CA ASP A 281 -14.28 15.51 -5.80
C ASP A 281 -14.07 13.99 -5.67
N LEU A 282 -13.28 13.42 -6.58
CA LEU A 282 -12.93 12.00 -6.57
C LEU A 282 -12.10 11.61 -5.35
N LYS A 283 -11.09 12.42 -4.99
CA LYS A 283 -10.28 12.19 -3.77
C LYS A 283 -11.15 12.23 -2.52
N GLU A 284 -12.04 13.21 -2.42
CA GLU A 284 -12.93 13.34 -1.27
C GLU A 284 -13.89 12.15 -1.17
N HIS A 285 -14.48 11.74 -2.29
CA HIS A 285 -15.31 10.52 -2.34
C HIS A 285 -14.53 9.28 -1.88
N LEU A 286 -13.29 9.10 -2.36
CA LEU A 286 -12.43 7.99 -1.96
C LEU A 286 -12.15 8.02 -0.45
N ARG A 287 -11.80 9.20 0.09
CA ARG A 287 -11.50 9.39 1.51
C ARG A 287 -12.71 9.06 2.39
N ARG A 288 -13.91 9.54 2.02
CA ARG A 288 -15.16 9.23 2.72
C ARG A 288 -15.46 7.72 2.69
N SER A 289 -15.29 7.08 1.54
CA SER A 289 -15.47 5.64 1.39
C SER A 289 -14.49 4.84 2.26
N GLN A 290 -13.22 5.26 2.32
CA GLN A 290 -12.19 4.61 3.14
C GLN A 290 -12.49 4.77 4.64
N GLN A 291 -12.86 5.97 5.08
CA GLN A 291 -13.26 6.24 6.48
C GLN A 291 -14.46 5.39 6.89
N GLN A 292 -15.47 5.25 6.02
CA GLN A 292 -16.64 4.43 6.31
C GLN A 292 -16.26 2.95 6.44
N SER A 293 -15.40 2.43 5.55
CA SER A 293 -14.90 1.06 5.63
C SER A 293 -14.10 0.81 6.90
N GLU A 294 -13.21 1.75 7.27
CA GLU A 294 -12.40 1.65 8.48
C GLU A 294 -13.26 1.71 9.75
N SER A 295 -14.24 2.60 9.80
CA SER A 295 -15.20 2.70 10.90
C SER A 295 -15.96 1.39 11.10
N ARG A 296 -16.47 0.79 10.01
CA ARG A 296 -17.12 -0.53 10.06
C ARG A 296 -16.19 -1.63 10.57
N ARG A 297 -14.93 -1.64 10.10
CA ARG A 297 -13.93 -2.61 10.57
C ARG A 297 -13.66 -2.45 12.06
N ARG A 298 -13.47 -1.22 12.55
CA ARG A 298 -13.24 -0.94 13.97
C ARG A 298 -14.43 -1.38 14.82
N ALA A 299 -15.66 -1.09 14.38
CA ALA A 299 -16.87 -1.53 15.07
C ALA A 299 -16.96 -3.07 15.16
N ALA A 300 -16.67 -3.78 14.07
CA ALA A 300 -16.67 -5.25 14.05
C ALA A 300 -15.61 -5.85 15.00
N VAL A 301 -14.40 -5.27 15.06
CA VAL A 301 -13.36 -5.72 16.00
C VAL A 301 -13.76 -5.46 17.46
N MET A 302 -14.33 -4.28 17.75
CA MET A 302 -14.81 -3.96 19.10
C MET A 302 -15.93 -4.91 19.55
N GLU A 303 -16.84 -5.27 18.65
CA GLU A 303 -17.90 -6.24 18.93
C GLU A 303 -17.32 -7.64 19.19
N MET A 304 -16.37 -8.10 18.37
CA MET A 304 -15.68 -9.37 18.57
C MET A 304 -14.95 -9.44 19.92
N MET A 305 -14.29 -8.34 20.33
CA MET A 305 -13.64 -8.25 21.64
C MET A 305 -14.65 -8.30 22.78
N ARG A 306 -15.80 -7.64 22.64
CA ARG A 306 -16.88 -7.66 23.63
C ARG A 306 -17.45 -9.06 23.83
N GLN A 307 -17.65 -9.81 22.75
CA GLN A 307 -18.12 -11.20 22.79
C GLN A 307 -17.12 -12.09 23.52
N ARG A 308 -15.82 -12.00 23.20
CA ARG A 308 -14.77 -12.74 23.90
C ARG A 308 -14.69 -12.42 25.40
N ALA A 309 -14.85 -11.15 25.79
CA ALA A 309 -14.87 -10.78 27.20
C ALA A 309 -16.07 -11.36 27.95
N ALA A 310 -17.24 -11.43 27.31
CA ALA A 310 -18.43 -12.05 27.87
C ALA A 310 -18.29 -13.58 28.02
N GLU A 311 -17.68 -14.25 27.03
CA GLU A 311 -17.38 -15.69 27.10
C GLU A 311 -16.43 -16.01 28.25
N VAL A 312 -15.36 -15.23 28.44
CA VAL A 312 -14.41 -15.43 29.55
C VAL A 312 -15.08 -15.24 30.91
N ALA A 313 -15.93 -14.20 31.05
CA ALA A 313 -16.67 -13.96 32.29
C ALA A 313 -17.66 -15.08 32.62
N CYS A 314 -18.28 -15.70 31.61
CA CYS A 314 -19.20 -16.82 31.77
C CYS A 314 -18.50 -18.15 32.12
N THR A 315 -17.19 -18.29 31.82
CA THR A 315 -16.40 -19.48 32.17
C THR A 315 -15.76 -19.43 33.57
N THR A 316 -15.91 -18.30 34.27
CA THR A 316 -15.37 -18.09 35.63
C THR A 316 -16.41 -18.20 36.75
N GLU A 317 -17.64 -18.58 36.42
CA GLU A 317 -18.72 -18.97 37.35
C GLU A 317 -18.92 -20.49 37.33
#